data_AF-A0A1Q8B121-F1
#
_entry.id   AF-A0A1Q8B121-F1
#
_cell.length_a   1.000
_cell.length_b   1.000
_cell.length_c   1.000
_cell.angle_alpha   90.00
_cell.angle_beta   90.00
_cell.angle_gamma   90.00
#
_symmetry.space_group_name_H-M   'P 1'
#
loop_
_entity.id
_entity.type
_entity.pdbx_description
1 polymer ?
#
loop_
_entity_poly.entity_id
_entity_poly.type
_entity_poly.pdbx_seq_one_letter_code
_entity_poly.pdbx_strand_id
1 'polypeptide(L)'
;MTKWANWNVYYAESVNAHGATPVFAQSVISDHVIHRGTLSTGGLGGGADRSLADFFQIAFDPQHRANVAFSDDHKVSPLGPNNGPDNPTTRRLIRANFTHELMPNPGIATVQSGTCVPNPPPEQGNKMTGNGQLSSSVNFAFIVKDTPMNGVLSYQDANSPSGPLDVRSSGGVDSVTFSGNCAAFTGNAKVNHQPGYRFQVTACDNGDPNPGPGQDTFNINVTGPNFSYGQGGTITSGDIELSD
;
A
#
# COMPACT_ATOMS: atom_id res chain seq x y z
N MET A 1 32.85 -1.66 -26.24
CA MET A 1 32.67 -1.39 -24.79
C MET A 1 31.22 -1.65 -24.45
N THR A 2 30.94 -2.73 -23.74
CA THR A 2 29.60 -2.99 -23.21
C THR A 2 29.37 -1.98 -22.09
N LYS A 3 28.38 -1.09 -22.21
CA LYS A 3 28.00 -0.18 -21.13
C LYS A 3 27.06 -0.94 -20.20
N TRP A 4 27.46 -1.15 -18.95
CA TRP A 4 26.61 -1.77 -17.93
C TRP A 4 25.64 -0.74 -17.35
N ALA A 5 24.53 -1.21 -16.79
CA ALA A 5 23.57 -0.33 -16.11
C ALA A 5 24.20 0.24 -14.84
N ASN A 6 24.11 1.57 -14.70
CA ASN A 6 24.59 2.33 -13.56
C ASN A 6 23.41 2.73 -12.69
N TRP A 7 23.53 2.51 -11.39
CA TRP A 7 22.45 2.76 -10.46
C TRP A 7 22.78 3.98 -9.61
N ASN A 8 21.79 4.86 -9.49
CA ASN A 8 21.77 5.99 -8.57
C ASN A 8 20.57 5.81 -7.63
N VAL A 9 20.63 6.42 -6.46
CA VAL A 9 19.53 6.42 -5.50
C VAL A 9 18.78 7.73 -5.61
N TYR A 10 17.45 7.63 -5.68
CA TYR A 10 16.54 8.76 -5.75
C TYR A 10 15.65 8.78 -4.51
N TYR A 11 15.36 9.98 -4.02
CA TYR A 11 14.36 10.24 -2.98
C TYR A 11 13.22 11.03 -3.59
N ALA A 12 11.98 10.72 -3.21
CA ALA A 12 10.81 11.47 -3.60
C ALA A 12 9.86 11.67 -2.43
N GLU A 13 9.28 12.86 -2.33
CA GLU A 13 8.36 13.25 -1.26
C GLU A 13 7.17 14.02 -1.82
N SER A 14 6.00 13.81 -1.22
CA SER A 14 4.79 14.55 -1.54
C SER A 14 3.98 14.84 -0.28
N VAL A 15 3.52 16.09 -0.16
CA VAL A 15 2.56 16.52 0.87
C VAL A 15 1.11 16.41 0.41
N ASN A 16 0.86 15.98 -0.84
CA ASN A 16 -0.46 15.86 -1.45
C ASN A 16 -0.62 14.57 -2.26
N ALA A 17 0.04 13.48 -1.84
CA ALA A 17 0.10 12.21 -2.58
C ALA A 17 -1.27 11.58 -2.88
N HIS A 18 -2.29 11.90 -2.07
CA HIS A 18 -3.67 11.42 -2.23
C HIS A 18 -4.58 12.38 -3.02
N GLY A 19 -4.07 13.54 -3.45
CA GLY A 19 -4.84 14.51 -4.22
C GLY A 19 -5.13 14.02 -5.64
N ALA A 20 -6.16 14.58 -6.29
CA ALA A 20 -6.50 14.27 -7.68
C ALA A 20 -5.35 14.57 -8.66
N THR A 21 -4.47 15.51 -8.31
CA THR A 21 -3.22 15.84 -9.02
C THR A 21 -2.07 15.91 -8.00
N PRO A 22 -1.40 14.78 -7.71
CA PRO A 22 -0.33 14.73 -6.74
C PRO A 22 0.94 15.39 -7.30
N VAL A 23 1.72 16.03 -6.41
CA VAL A 23 3.00 16.66 -6.75
C VAL A 23 4.09 16.03 -5.91
N PHE A 24 5.20 15.63 -6.54
CA PHE A 24 6.35 15.05 -5.87
C PHE A 24 7.59 15.93 -6.07
N ALA A 25 8.28 16.24 -4.99
CA ALA A 25 9.65 16.73 -5.04
C ALA A 25 10.59 15.52 -5.13
N GLN A 26 11.51 15.49 -6.09
CA GLN A 26 12.44 14.39 -6.30
C GLN A 26 13.88 14.90 -6.35
N SER A 27 14.80 14.15 -5.74
CA SER A 27 16.24 14.40 -5.78
C SER A 27 17.05 13.13 -5.98
N VAL A 28 18.23 13.25 -6.58
CA VAL A 28 19.26 12.20 -6.55
C VAL A 28 20.01 12.34 -5.23
N ILE A 29 20.01 11.30 -4.40
CA ILE A 29 20.63 11.33 -3.07
C ILE A 29 21.95 10.57 -3.02
N SER A 30 22.27 9.75 -4.01
CA SER A 30 23.60 9.18 -4.16
C SER A 30 24.55 10.19 -4.79
N ASP A 31 25.72 10.40 -4.19
CA ASP A 31 26.80 11.25 -4.73
C ASP A 31 27.64 10.54 -5.81
N HIS A 32 27.38 9.25 -6.06
CA HIS A 32 28.05 8.44 -7.07
C HIS A 32 27.16 7.26 -7.52
N VAL A 33 27.64 6.52 -8.54
CA VAL A 33 27.01 5.28 -9.00
C VAL A 33 27.23 4.18 -7.96
N ILE A 34 26.16 3.83 -7.23
CA ILE A 34 26.20 2.91 -6.09
C ILE A 34 26.33 1.44 -6.51
N HIS A 35 26.01 1.13 -7.77
CA HIS A 35 26.05 -0.21 -8.34
C HIS A 35 26.24 -0.20 -9.85
N ARG A 36 26.85 -1.27 -10.35
CA ARG A 36 26.97 -1.55 -11.77
C ARG A 36 26.58 -2.98 -12.03
N GLY A 37 25.57 -3.17 -12.86
CA GLY A 37 25.03 -4.50 -13.10
C GLY A 37 23.56 -4.47 -13.45
N THR A 38 23.05 -5.60 -13.92
CA THR A 38 21.63 -5.78 -14.24
C THR A 38 20.86 -6.14 -12.98
N LEU A 39 19.67 -5.55 -12.80
CA LEU A 39 18.68 -5.99 -11.81
C LEU A 39 18.25 -7.43 -12.08
N SER A 40 18.17 -8.26 -11.03
CA SER A 40 17.48 -9.55 -11.13
C SER A 40 15.97 -9.33 -11.17
N THR A 41 15.35 -9.56 -12.33
CA THR A 41 13.90 -9.46 -12.53
C THR A 41 13.16 -10.75 -12.18
N GLY A 42 13.88 -11.86 -11.95
CA GLY A 42 13.30 -13.18 -11.67
C GLY A 42 13.04 -13.47 -10.19
N GLY A 43 13.17 -12.48 -9.30
CA GLY A 43 13.01 -12.67 -7.87
C GLY A 43 13.97 -13.73 -7.32
N LEU A 44 13.51 -14.59 -6.41
CA LEU A 44 14.31 -15.65 -5.77
C LEU A 44 14.77 -16.76 -6.72
N GLY A 45 14.22 -16.85 -7.94
CA GLY A 45 14.60 -17.82 -8.96
C GLY A 45 15.35 -17.25 -10.17
N GLY A 46 15.69 -15.95 -10.16
CA GLY A 46 16.38 -15.28 -11.26
C GLY A 46 17.89 -15.52 -11.28
N GLY A 47 18.50 -15.45 -12.47
CA GLY A 47 19.94 -15.66 -12.67
C GLY A 47 20.81 -14.40 -12.69
N ALA A 48 20.27 -13.21 -12.38
CA ALA A 48 21.04 -11.96 -12.35
C ALA A 48 21.50 -11.59 -10.92
N ASP A 49 22.24 -10.49 -10.82
CA ASP A 49 22.90 -10.01 -9.60
C ASP A 49 21.91 -9.59 -8.50
N ARG A 50 22.21 -10.00 -7.25
CA ARG A 50 21.51 -9.63 -6.01
C ARG A 50 22.46 -9.07 -4.94
N SER A 51 23.65 -8.62 -5.35
CA SER A 51 24.71 -8.16 -4.44
C SER A 51 24.27 -7.00 -3.56
N LEU A 52 23.31 -6.19 -4.03
CA LEU A 52 22.61 -5.23 -3.22
C LEU A 52 21.23 -5.79 -2.92
N ALA A 53 21.07 -6.39 -1.73
CA ALA A 53 19.75 -6.59 -1.18
C ALA A 53 19.01 -5.24 -1.19
N ASP A 54 17.69 -5.28 -1.42
CA ASP A 54 16.80 -4.11 -1.51
C ASP A 54 16.62 -3.42 -0.14
N PHE A 55 17.70 -3.16 0.58
CA PHE A 55 17.70 -2.51 1.87
C PHE A 55 17.86 -0.99 1.68
N PHE A 56 16.82 -0.28 2.07
CA PHE A 56 16.85 1.14 2.32
C PHE A 56 16.08 1.43 3.60
N GLN A 57 16.53 2.42 4.36
CA GLN A 57 15.82 2.93 5.52
C GLN A 57 15.75 4.45 5.41
N ILE A 58 14.59 5.01 5.72
CA ILE A 58 14.37 6.46 5.73
C ILE A 58 13.85 6.83 7.12
N ALA A 59 14.40 7.89 7.69
CA ALA A 59 13.91 8.54 8.89
C ALA A 59 13.93 10.06 8.70
N PHE A 60 13.06 10.77 9.42
CA PHE A 60 13.05 12.24 9.43
C PHE A 60 13.59 12.74 10.76
N ASP A 61 14.39 13.80 10.72
CA ASP A 61 14.78 14.52 11.94
C ASP A 61 13.68 15.50 12.41
N PRO A 62 13.82 16.14 13.58
CA PRO A 62 12.81 17.06 14.11
C PRO A 62 12.51 18.28 13.23
N GLN A 63 13.35 18.57 12.24
CA GLN A 63 13.16 19.65 11.28
C GLN A 63 12.70 19.12 9.92
N HIS A 64 12.20 17.89 9.86
CA HIS A 64 11.69 17.24 8.64
C HIS A 64 12.75 17.13 7.54
N ARG A 65 14.01 16.88 7.90
CA ARG A 65 15.03 16.53 6.90
C ARG A 65 15.18 15.02 6.82
N ALA A 66 15.20 14.49 5.61
CA ALA A 66 15.36 13.07 5.37
C ALA A 66 16.78 12.58 5.72
N ASN A 67 16.86 11.48 6.46
CA ASN A 67 18.07 10.70 6.71
C ASN A 67 17.87 9.33 6.08
N VAL A 68 18.66 9.02 5.06
CA VAL A 68 18.50 7.81 4.25
C VAL A 68 19.73 6.93 4.36
N ALA A 69 19.53 5.67 4.70
CA ALA A 69 20.54 4.63 4.59
C ALA A 69 20.20 3.70 3.42
N PHE A 70 21.17 3.35 2.59
CA PHE A 70 20.98 2.47 1.43
C PHE A 70 22.20 1.58 1.19
N SER A 71 21.98 0.43 0.56
CA SER A 71 23.07 -0.48 0.16
C SER A 71 23.93 0.13 -0.95
N ASP A 72 25.25 -0.05 -0.86
CA ASP A 72 26.25 0.47 -1.79
C ASP A 72 27.40 -0.54 -1.96
N ASP A 73 27.78 -0.84 -3.21
CA ASP A 73 28.92 -1.70 -3.55
C ASP A 73 29.92 -1.04 -4.52
N HIS A 74 29.97 0.29 -4.58
CA HIS A 74 30.82 1.01 -5.54
C HIS A 74 32.32 0.69 -5.40
N LYS A 75 32.76 0.25 -4.22
CA LYS A 75 34.17 -0.08 -3.94
C LYS A 75 34.49 -1.52 -4.31
N VAL A 76 35.54 -1.67 -5.11
CA VAL A 76 36.16 -2.97 -5.41
C VAL A 76 36.72 -3.59 -4.13
N SER A 77 36.47 -4.87 -3.92
CA SER A 77 37.02 -5.63 -2.81
C SER A 77 38.51 -5.92 -3.05
N PRO A 78 39.36 -5.83 -2.01
CA PRO A 78 40.75 -6.28 -2.12
C PRO A 78 40.87 -7.81 -2.27
N LEU A 79 39.78 -8.56 -2.12
CA LEU A 79 39.73 -10.02 -2.24
C LEU A 79 38.90 -10.40 -3.47
N GLY A 80 39.42 -11.29 -4.32
CA GLY A 80 38.72 -11.85 -5.49
C GLY A 80 38.97 -11.09 -6.80
N PRO A 81 38.25 -11.43 -7.89
CA PRO A 81 38.57 -10.91 -9.22
C PRO A 81 38.31 -9.40 -9.29
N ASN A 82 39.32 -8.67 -9.74
CA ASN A 82 39.22 -7.27 -10.15
C ASN A 82 39.22 -7.22 -11.68
N ASN A 83 38.02 -7.22 -12.27
CA ASN A 83 37.82 -7.17 -13.72
C ASN A 83 37.66 -5.71 -14.22
N GLY A 84 38.08 -4.75 -13.40
CA GLY A 84 37.97 -3.31 -13.66
C GLY A 84 36.88 -2.62 -12.82
N PRO A 85 37.02 -1.30 -12.60
CA PRO A 85 36.14 -0.52 -11.73
C PRO A 85 34.70 -0.42 -12.25
N ASP A 86 34.49 -0.61 -13.56
CA ASP A 86 33.17 -0.53 -14.19
C ASP A 86 32.55 -1.90 -14.52
N ASN A 87 33.23 -3.00 -14.21
CA ASN A 87 32.75 -4.34 -14.53
C ASN A 87 31.88 -4.92 -13.38
N PRO A 88 30.66 -5.42 -13.66
CA PRO A 88 29.78 -6.02 -12.64
C PRO A 88 30.31 -7.34 -12.08
N THR A 89 31.19 -8.03 -12.80
CA THR A 89 31.80 -9.29 -12.33
C THR A 89 32.98 -9.05 -11.37
N THR A 90 33.35 -7.79 -11.13
CA THR A 90 34.35 -7.42 -10.12
C THR A 90 33.77 -7.65 -8.73
N ARG A 91 34.51 -8.35 -7.86
CA ARG A 91 34.09 -8.54 -6.47
C ARG A 91 34.10 -7.20 -5.72
N ARG A 92 33.01 -6.87 -5.03
CA ARG A 92 32.80 -5.56 -4.39
C ARG A 92 32.53 -5.68 -2.90
N LEU A 93 32.69 -4.57 -2.20
CA LEU A 93 32.38 -4.44 -0.77
C LEU A 93 30.95 -3.92 -0.61
N ILE A 94 30.04 -4.77 -0.16
CA ILE A 94 28.67 -4.37 0.20
C ILE A 94 28.71 -3.61 1.53
N ARG A 95 28.17 -2.39 1.54
CA ARG A 95 28.13 -1.51 2.72
C ARG A 95 26.81 -0.76 2.79
N ALA A 96 26.49 -0.23 3.96
CA ALA A 96 25.50 0.84 4.09
C ALA A 96 26.18 2.18 3.79
N ASN A 97 25.53 3.00 2.96
CA ASN A 97 25.85 4.40 2.76
C ASN A 97 24.72 5.26 3.35
N PHE A 98 25.07 6.45 3.81
CA PHE A 98 24.18 7.35 4.54
C PHE A 98 24.18 8.71 3.88
N THR A 99 22.99 9.23 3.61
CA THR A 99 22.78 10.59 3.14
C THR A 99 21.82 11.30 4.07
N HIS A 100 22.10 12.57 4.33
CA HIS A 100 21.23 13.43 5.10
C HIS A 100 20.88 14.67 4.27
N GLU A 101 19.62 15.01 4.28
CA GLU A 101 19.12 16.21 3.62
C GLU A 101 19.55 17.44 4.44
N LEU A 102 20.03 18.47 3.73
CA LEU A 102 20.50 19.70 4.36
C LEU A 102 19.37 20.68 4.66
N MET A 103 18.32 20.65 3.83
CA MET A 103 17.17 21.53 3.91
C MET A 103 15.90 20.78 3.51
N PRO A 104 14.79 20.94 4.25
CA PRO A 104 13.51 20.34 3.91
C PRO A 104 13.02 20.78 2.52
N ASN A 105 12.14 19.99 1.91
CA ASN A 105 11.48 20.39 0.67
C ASN A 105 10.64 21.68 0.87
N PRO A 106 10.69 22.63 -0.08
CA PRO A 106 9.86 23.83 -0.03
C PRO A 106 8.37 23.49 0.09
N GLY A 107 7.65 24.18 0.97
CA GLY A 107 6.22 23.93 1.22
C GLY A 107 5.95 22.97 2.39
N ILE A 108 6.99 22.39 2.98
CA ILE A 108 6.91 21.69 4.26
C ILE A 108 7.10 22.71 5.37
N ALA A 109 6.07 22.88 6.21
CA ALA A 109 6.17 23.68 7.41
C ALA A 109 7.15 23.01 8.37
N THR A 110 8.39 23.48 8.40
CA THR A 110 9.37 23.01 9.38
C THR A 110 9.14 23.69 10.70
N VAL A 111 9.16 22.88 11.74
CA VAL A 111 8.78 23.31 13.06
C VAL A 111 9.95 24.08 13.67
N GLN A 112 10.05 25.37 13.38
CA GLN A 112 10.92 26.30 14.09
C GLN A 112 10.26 26.54 15.47
N SER A 113 10.52 25.66 16.43
CA SER A 113 10.09 25.77 17.85
C SER A 113 8.59 25.59 18.14
N GLY A 114 7.97 24.53 17.63
CA GLY A 114 6.56 24.19 17.88
C GLY A 114 6.38 22.70 18.19
N THR A 115 5.24 22.37 18.80
CA THR A 115 4.79 21.00 19.01
C THR A 115 4.81 20.20 17.71
N CYS A 116 5.09 18.89 17.78
CA CYS A 116 4.78 17.94 16.71
C CYS A 116 3.43 18.30 16.07
N VAL A 117 3.27 18.08 14.75
CA VAL A 117 1.97 18.22 14.07
C VAL A 117 0.92 17.70 15.06
N PRO A 118 -0.02 18.55 15.54
CA PRO A 118 -1.01 18.08 16.50
C PRO A 118 -1.56 16.77 15.94
N ASN A 119 -1.76 15.76 16.80
CA ASN A 119 -2.40 14.52 16.37
C ASN A 119 -3.46 14.90 15.34
N PRO A 120 -3.43 14.28 14.13
CA PRO A 120 -4.43 14.62 13.12
C PRO A 120 -5.77 14.70 13.86
N PRO A 121 -6.55 15.79 13.65
CA PRO A 121 -7.79 15.97 14.39
C PRO A 121 -8.47 14.61 14.44
N PRO A 122 -8.93 14.15 15.63
CA PRO A 122 -9.50 12.80 15.79
C PRO A 122 -10.33 12.51 14.55
N GLU A 123 -10.07 11.39 13.86
CA GLU A 123 -10.78 11.08 12.61
C GLU A 123 -12.25 11.37 12.86
N GLN A 124 -12.78 12.38 12.18
CA GLN A 124 -14.13 12.85 12.45
C GLN A 124 -15.06 11.90 11.71
N GLY A 125 -16.23 11.62 12.28
CA GLY A 125 -17.27 10.88 11.58
C GLY A 125 -17.12 9.37 11.67
N ASN A 126 -18.15 8.68 11.20
CA ASN A 126 -18.31 7.26 11.49
C ASN A 126 -17.36 6.42 10.64
N LYS A 127 -16.89 5.33 11.22
CA LYS A 127 -16.03 4.35 10.56
C LYS A 127 -16.52 2.95 10.85
N MET A 128 -16.58 2.10 9.82
CA MET A 128 -16.85 0.68 9.99
C MET A 128 -15.72 -0.14 9.36
N THR A 129 -15.25 -1.13 10.10
CA THR A 129 -14.30 -2.15 9.63
C THR A 129 -14.96 -3.51 9.73
N GLY A 130 -14.73 -4.36 8.74
CA GLY A 130 -15.22 -5.72 8.81
C GLY A 130 -14.32 -6.68 8.07
N ASN A 131 -14.09 -7.85 8.64
CA ASN A 131 -13.41 -8.95 7.98
C ASN A 131 -14.02 -10.26 8.43
N GLY A 132 -14.23 -11.19 7.52
CA GLY A 132 -14.86 -12.44 7.90
C GLY A 132 -15.27 -13.31 6.75
N GLN A 133 -16.17 -14.24 7.06
CA GLN A 133 -16.68 -15.24 6.15
C GLN A 133 -18.19 -15.27 6.17
N LEU A 134 -18.82 -15.45 5.01
CA LEU A 134 -20.24 -15.82 4.91
C LEU A 134 -20.41 -17.35 4.82
N SER A 135 -19.37 -18.04 4.35
CA SER A 135 -19.26 -19.48 4.30
C SER A 135 -17.78 -19.85 4.18
N SER A 136 -17.45 -21.15 4.23
CA SER A 136 -16.06 -21.61 4.04
C SER A 136 -15.44 -21.22 2.69
N SER A 137 -16.24 -20.85 1.68
CA SER A 137 -15.77 -20.44 0.36
C SER A 137 -15.88 -18.94 0.10
N VAL A 138 -16.49 -18.17 1.02
CA VAL A 138 -16.79 -16.75 0.84
C VAL A 138 -16.10 -15.93 1.91
N ASN A 139 -15.15 -15.08 1.52
CA ASN A 139 -14.38 -14.22 2.40
C ASN A 139 -14.59 -12.75 2.02
N PHE A 140 -14.62 -11.86 3.01
CA PHE A 140 -14.68 -10.43 2.80
C PHE A 140 -13.75 -9.67 3.75
N ALA A 141 -13.32 -8.49 3.33
CA ALA A 141 -12.67 -7.51 4.18
C ALA A 141 -12.96 -6.10 3.65
N PHE A 142 -13.27 -5.16 4.53
CA PHE A 142 -13.48 -3.77 4.18
C PHE A 142 -13.12 -2.83 5.32
N ILE A 143 -12.88 -1.58 4.93
CA ILE A 143 -12.87 -0.43 5.82
C ILE A 143 -13.60 0.69 5.08
N VAL A 144 -14.48 1.39 5.75
CA VAL A 144 -15.19 2.57 5.23
C VAL A 144 -15.29 3.65 6.28
N LYS A 145 -15.23 4.91 5.84
CA LYS A 145 -15.38 6.09 6.69
C LYS A 145 -16.08 7.20 5.93
N ASP A 146 -16.90 7.99 6.61
CA ASP A 146 -17.64 9.10 5.99
C ASP A 146 -16.85 10.42 5.91
N THR A 147 -15.91 10.66 6.83
CA THR A 147 -15.24 11.96 6.93
C THR A 147 -13.72 11.83 7.24
N PRO A 148 -12.82 12.22 6.32
CA PRO A 148 -13.08 12.38 4.89
C PRO A 148 -13.48 11.03 4.28
N MET A 149 -14.46 11.04 3.36
CA MET A 149 -14.96 9.83 2.72
C MET A 149 -13.82 9.01 2.11
N ASN A 150 -13.67 7.77 2.57
CA ASN A 150 -12.67 6.84 2.08
C ASN A 150 -13.10 5.41 2.39
N GLY A 151 -12.51 4.46 1.68
CA GLY A 151 -12.76 3.05 1.94
C GLY A 151 -12.23 2.14 0.85
N VAL A 152 -12.10 0.87 1.21
CA VAL A 152 -11.67 -0.20 0.32
C VAL A 152 -12.44 -1.47 0.62
N LEU A 153 -12.61 -2.31 -0.41
CA LEU A 153 -13.29 -3.59 -0.33
C LEU A 153 -12.45 -4.68 -0.99
N SER A 154 -12.41 -5.83 -0.33
CA SER A 154 -11.95 -7.10 -0.85
C SER A 154 -13.03 -8.15 -0.61
N TYR A 155 -13.38 -8.91 -1.64
CA TYR A 155 -14.35 -9.98 -1.55
C TYR A 155 -13.95 -11.15 -2.44
N GLN A 156 -14.09 -12.37 -1.94
CA GLN A 156 -13.74 -13.58 -2.66
C GLN A 156 -14.81 -14.64 -2.47
N ASP A 157 -15.25 -15.26 -3.56
CA ASP A 157 -16.13 -16.43 -3.55
C ASP A 157 -15.51 -17.52 -4.43
N ALA A 158 -14.91 -18.52 -3.80
CA ALA A 158 -14.25 -19.62 -4.50
C ALA A 158 -15.22 -20.52 -5.26
N ASN A 159 -16.51 -20.54 -4.89
CA ASN A 159 -17.52 -21.45 -5.41
C ASN A 159 -18.72 -20.71 -6.03
N SER A 160 -18.50 -19.50 -6.55
CA SER A 160 -19.59 -18.75 -7.19
C SER A 160 -20.15 -19.51 -8.41
N PRO A 161 -21.43 -19.34 -8.77
CA PRO A 161 -22.08 -20.11 -9.84
C PRO A 161 -21.38 -20.04 -11.21
N SER A 162 -20.63 -18.96 -11.46
CA SER A 162 -19.90 -18.74 -12.72
C SER A 162 -18.40 -19.02 -12.62
N GLY A 163 -17.96 -19.67 -11.53
CA GLY A 163 -16.56 -19.94 -11.20
C GLY A 163 -16.00 -19.01 -10.12
N PRO A 164 -14.74 -19.17 -9.70
CA PRO A 164 -14.15 -18.36 -8.66
C PRO A 164 -14.22 -16.86 -8.95
N LEU A 165 -14.57 -16.09 -7.94
CA LEU A 165 -14.77 -14.65 -8.01
C LEU A 165 -13.82 -13.94 -7.05
N ASP A 166 -13.01 -13.01 -7.55
CA ASP A 166 -12.23 -12.05 -6.76
C ASP A 166 -12.68 -10.63 -7.12
N VAL A 167 -13.24 -9.92 -6.15
CA VAL A 167 -13.74 -8.55 -6.30
C VAL A 167 -12.88 -7.64 -5.44
N ARG A 168 -12.32 -6.59 -6.07
CA ARG A 168 -11.49 -5.59 -5.39
C ARG A 168 -11.98 -4.20 -5.74
N SER A 169 -12.10 -3.32 -4.75
CA SER A 169 -12.38 -1.90 -5.01
C SER A 169 -11.32 -1.28 -5.93
N SER A 170 -11.74 -0.45 -6.88
CA SER A 170 -10.88 0.22 -7.85
C SER A 170 -11.04 1.73 -7.71
N GLY A 171 -10.10 2.37 -7.03
CA GLY A 171 -10.20 3.81 -6.70
C GLY A 171 -11.01 4.11 -5.44
N GLY A 172 -11.29 3.11 -4.61
CA GLY A 172 -11.97 3.26 -3.31
C GLY A 172 -13.49 3.25 -3.38
N VAL A 173 -14.12 3.89 -2.40
CA VAL A 173 -15.59 4.11 -2.33
C VAL A 173 -15.97 5.48 -2.87
N ASP A 174 -17.12 5.56 -3.54
CA ASP A 174 -17.70 6.81 -4.06
C ASP A 174 -18.96 7.26 -3.31
N SER A 175 -19.52 6.40 -2.43
CA SER A 175 -20.54 6.78 -1.46
C SER A 175 -20.44 5.93 -0.19
N VAL A 176 -20.79 6.53 0.95
CA VAL A 176 -20.96 5.85 2.23
C VAL A 176 -22.05 6.55 3.02
N THR A 177 -22.90 5.78 3.69
CA THR A 177 -23.93 6.27 4.61
C THR A 177 -23.99 5.37 5.82
N PHE A 178 -24.03 5.98 7.01
CA PHE A 178 -24.21 5.28 8.28
C PHE A 178 -25.65 5.49 8.77
N SER A 179 -26.26 4.44 9.28
CA SER A 179 -27.62 4.47 9.84
C SER A 179 -27.74 3.43 10.95
N GLY A 180 -27.81 3.89 12.19
CA GLY A 180 -27.76 3.01 13.35
C GLY A 180 -26.43 2.26 13.38
N ASN A 181 -26.49 0.94 13.55
CA ASN A 181 -25.34 0.04 13.57
C ASN A 181 -24.90 -0.44 12.18
N CYS A 182 -25.44 0.14 11.09
CA CYS A 182 -25.18 -0.28 9.73
C CYS A 182 -24.46 0.79 8.90
N ALA A 183 -23.60 0.33 7.98
CA ALA A 183 -23.03 1.13 6.91
C ALA A 183 -23.46 0.57 5.54
N ALA A 184 -23.85 1.46 4.64
CA ALA A 184 -24.06 1.16 3.23
C ALA A 184 -23.09 1.98 2.39
N PHE A 185 -22.42 1.33 1.43
CA PHE A 185 -21.38 1.99 0.64
C PHE A 185 -21.25 1.40 -0.77
N THR A 186 -20.81 2.24 -1.70
CA THR A 186 -20.61 1.87 -3.11
C THR A 186 -19.24 2.27 -3.61
N GLY A 187 -18.79 1.62 -4.67
CA GLY A 187 -17.59 2.03 -5.39
C GLY A 187 -17.41 1.27 -6.69
N ASN A 188 -16.40 1.67 -7.46
CA ASN A 188 -15.99 0.93 -8.64
C ASN A 188 -15.22 -0.33 -8.22
N ALA A 189 -15.32 -1.40 -8.99
CA ALA A 189 -14.67 -2.68 -8.74
C ALA A 189 -13.87 -3.16 -9.95
N LYS A 190 -12.88 -4.00 -9.63
CA LYS A 190 -12.36 -5.03 -10.54
C LYS A 190 -12.95 -6.38 -10.16
N VAL A 191 -13.37 -7.15 -11.14
CA VAL A 191 -13.77 -8.56 -10.98
C VAL A 191 -12.76 -9.42 -11.72
N ASN A 192 -12.11 -10.36 -11.02
CA ASN A 192 -11.04 -11.21 -11.55
C ASN A 192 -9.98 -10.37 -12.30
N HIS A 193 -9.56 -9.28 -11.64
CA HIS A 193 -8.62 -8.26 -12.14
C HIS A 193 -9.11 -7.38 -13.31
N GLN A 194 -10.29 -7.63 -13.87
CA GLN A 194 -10.86 -6.81 -14.95
C GLN A 194 -11.63 -5.61 -14.40
N PRO A 195 -11.37 -4.37 -14.85
CA PRO A 195 -12.11 -3.18 -14.43
C PRO A 195 -13.48 -3.08 -15.12
N GLY A 196 -14.31 -2.14 -14.68
CA GLY A 196 -15.60 -1.82 -15.32
C GLY A 196 -16.83 -2.31 -14.54
N TYR A 197 -16.65 -2.71 -13.29
CA TYR A 197 -17.72 -3.19 -12.41
C TYR A 197 -18.01 -2.16 -11.32
N ARG A 198 -19.15 -2.29 -10.66
CA ARG A 198 -19.50 -1.55 -9.43
C ARG A 198 -19.89 -2.54 -8.35
N PHE A 199 -19.57 -2.19 -7.10
CA PHE A 199 -20.05 -2.91 -5.93
C PHE A 199 -20.96 -2.01 -5.09
N GLN A 200 -21.90 -2.65 -4.40
CA GLN A 200 -22.73 -2.06 -3.36
C GLN A 200 -22.70 -3.03 -2.18
N VAL A 201 -22.35 -2.52 -1.00
CA VAL A 201 -22.30 -3.29 0.24
C VAL A 201 -23.24 -2.69 1.26
N THR A 202 -23.85 -3.55 2.08
CA THR A 202 -24.48 -3.20 3.34
C THR A 202 -23.92 -4.12 4.42
N ALA A 203 -23.38 -3.54 5.47
CA ALA A 203 -22.80 -4.24 6.60
C ALA A 203 -23.40 -3.70 7.90
N CYS A 204 -23.70 -4.56 8.87
CA CYS A 204 -24.25 -4.19 10.17
C CYS A 204 -23.50 -4.90 11.30
N ASP A 205 -23.06 -4.12 12.27
CA ASP A 205 -22.49 -4.56 13.54
C ASP A 205 -23.65 -4.88 14.50
N ASN A 206 -24.08 -6.14 14.54
CA ASN A 206 -25.14 -6.56 15.47
C ASN A 206 -24.54 -7.22 16.73
N GLY A 207 -23.22 -7.38 16.77
CA GLY A 207 -22.48 -8.01 17.86
C GLY A 207 -22.31 -7.13 19.09
N ASP A 208 -22.44 -5.79 19.00
CA ASP A 208 -22.33 -4.91 20.18
C ASP A 208 -23.59 -4.97 21.09
N PRO A 209 -23.48 -5.27 22.40
CA PRO A 209 -22.28 -5.42 23.24
C PRO A 209 -21.82 -6.85 23.54
N ASN A 210 -22.36 -7.87 22.86
CA ASN A 210 -22.00 -9.27 23.07
C ASN A 210 -21.34 -9.86 21.80
N PRO A 211 -20.11 -9.47 21.46
CA PRO A 211 -19.45 -9.90 20.23
C PRO A 211 -19.34 -11.43 20.18
N GLY A 212 -19.67 -12.01 19.02
CA GLY A 212 -19.63 -13.45 18.81
C GLY A 212 -19.99 -13.82 17.37
N PRO A 213 -19.47 -14.95 16.86
CA PRO A 213 -19.74 -15.40 15.50
C PRO A 213 -21.26 -15.60 15.30
N GLY A 214 -21.78 -15.16 14.16
CA GLY A 214 -23.20 -15.35 13.83
C GLY A 214 -24.12 -14.19 14.20
N GLN A 215 -23.61 -12.98 14.46
CA GLN A 215 -24.46 -11.81 14.74
C GLN A 215 -24.42 -10.78 13.61
N ASP A 216 -23.24 -10.38 13.17
CA ASP A 216 -23.10 -9.36 12.14
C ASP A 216 -23.58 -9.84 10.78
N THR A 217 -24.02 -8.89 9.97
CA THR A 217 -24.50 -9.17 8.61
C THR A 217 -23.67 -8.43 7.58
N PHE A 218 -23.40 -9.11 6.47
CA PHE A 218 -22.70 -8.55 5.33
C PHE A 218 -23.43 -8.96 4.05
N ASN A 219 -23.81 -7.98 3.23
CA ASN A 219 -24.43 -8.17 1.94
C ASN A 219 -23.66 -7.40 0.87
N ILE A 220 -23.40 -8.04 -0.27
CA ILE A 220 -22.74 -7.45 -1.43
C ILE A 220 -23.54 -7.72 -2.70
N ASN A 221 -23.67 -6.68 -3.53
CA ASN A 221 -24.08 -6.77 -4.92
C ASN A 221 -22.96 -6.23 -5.81
N VAL A 222 -22.63 -6.95 -6.89
CA VAL A 222 -21.64 -6.54 -7.89
C VAL A 222 -22.27 -6.58 -9.27
N THR A 223 -22.19 -5.47 -10.00
CA THR A 223 -22.78 -5.32 -11.33
C THR A 223 -21.75 -4.83 -12.34
N GLY A 224 -21.93 -5.19 -13.60
CA GLY A 224 -21.08 -4.75 -14.71
C GLY A 224 -21.62 -5.20 -16.06
N PRO A 225 -20.87 -4.99 -17.16
CA PRO A 225 -21.29 -5.40 -18.50
C PRO A 225 -21.61 -6.90 -18.54
N ASN A 226 -22.88 -7.25 -18.75
CA ASN A 226 -23.39 -8.63 -18.77
C ASN A 226 -23.04 -9.45 -17.51
N PHE A 227 -22.85 -8.78 -16.36
CA PHE A 227 -22.47 -9.42 -15.11
C PHE A 227 -23.33 -8.90 -13.96
N SER A 228 -23.88 -9.82 -13.18
CA SER A 228 -24.56 -9.52 -11.93
C SER A 228 -24.27 -10.64 -10.94
N TYR A 229 -23.87 -10.27 -9.74
CA TYR A 229 -23.61 -11.17 -8.63
C TYR A 229 -24.16 -10.54 -7.35
N GLY A 230 -24.76 -11.36 -6.49
CA GLY A 230 -25.26 -10.94 -5.20
C GLY A 230 -25.07 -12.05 -4.19
N GLN A 231 -24.58 -11.71 -3.01
CA GLN A 231 -24.41 -12.64 -1.91
C GLN A 231 -24.53 -11.90 -0.59
N GLY A 232 -25.03 -12.57 0.45
CA GLY A 232 -25.08 -11.96 1.76
C GLY A 232 -25.67 -12.85 2.82
N GLY A 233 -25.64 -12.36 4.06
CA GLY A 233 -26.19 -13.05 5.21
C GLY A 233 -25.41 -12.73 6.48
N THR A 234 -25.67 -13.55 7.48
CA THR A 234 -24.96 -13.51 8.75
C THR A 234 -23.55 -14.09 8.57
N ILE A 235 -22.55 -13.44 9.15
CA ILE A 235 -21.17 -13.90 9.06
C ILE A 235 -20.97 -15.17 9.90
N THR A 236 -20.27 -16.15 9.35
CA THR A 236 -19.95 -17.42 10.04
C THR A 236 -18.65 -17.35 10.83
N SER A 237 -17.80 -16.36 10.54
CA SER A 237 -16.50 -16.12 11.18
C SER A 237 -16.07 -14.68 10.92
N GLY A 238 -15.21 -14.14 11.78
CA GLY A 238 -14.77 -12.75 11.73
C GLY A 238 -15.70 -11.82 12.52
N ASP A 239 -15.62 -10.53 12.23
CA ASP A 239 -16.29 -9.47 12.98
C ASP A 239 -16.53 -8.25 12.08
N ILE A 240 -17.57 -7.48 12.38
CA ILE A 240 -17.85 -6.16 11.82
C ILE A 240 -18.03 -5.19 12.97
N GLU A 241 -17.16 -4.19 13.05
CA GLU A 241 -17.13 -3.23 14.14
C GLU A 241 -17.47 -1.84 13.60
N LEU A 242 -18.50 -1.22 14.18
CA LEU A 242 -18.75 0.22 14.06
C LEU A 242 -17.92 0.95 15.12
N SER A 243 -17.15 1.94 14.66
CA SER A 243 -16.32 2.80 15.50
C SER A 243 -16.72 4.26 15.29
N ASP A 244 -16.96 4.95 16.41
CA ASP A 244 -17.23 6.39 16.51
C ASP A 244 -15.93 7.21 16.71
#